data_AF-A0A947JE61-F1
#
_entry.id   AF-A0A947JE61-F1
#
_cell.length_a   1.000
_cell.length_b   1.000
_cell.length_c   1.000
_cell.angle_alpha   90.00
_cell.angle_beta   90.00
_cell.angle_gamma   90.00
#
_symmetry.space_group_name_H-M   'P 1'
#
loop_
_entity.id
_entity.type
_entity.pdbx_description
1 polymer ?
#
loop_
_entity_poly.entity_id
_entity_poly.type
_entity_poly.pdbx_seq_one_letter_code
_entity_poly.pdbx_strand_id
1 'polypeptide(L)'
;LLHFTFRSRKRNPQGSSLLEGLYRPWYFKKNLEVIEAIGAERDVGGSPVAELGEGSFDDTHISSLKEALEGFRMDETSYLIVPHGVKVTAYGGGGKVYNIRTMIRDWQHVIRQRFFADFIAQGSEQVGTQALAREATTFLSLILRGVQLAMLEVWNHQLVPYVFRYNTFDVRKLPIIDWKPPGTVNAQSLAQTIQSLMAAGVLTPGPEVEDHLRKVLGLPAIVQVGMGDGASEEDA
;
A
#
# COMPACT_ATOMS: atom_id res chain seq x y z
N LEU A 1 8.80 -29.06 5.36
CA LEU A 1 8.53 -27.70 5.86
C LEU A 1 9.04 -26.72 4.81
N LEU A 2 8.22 -25.76 4.38
CA LEU A 2 8.66 -24.68 3.49
C LEU A 2 8.98 -23.43 4.31
N HIS A 3 10.12 -22.81 4.03
CA HIS A 3 10.60 -21.65 4.77
C HIS A 3 10.65 -20.42 3.87
N PHE A 4 9.78 -19.45 4.16
CA PHE A 4 9.71 -18.17 3.47
C PHE A 4 10.41 -17.09 4.28
N THR A 5 11.46 -16.50 3.72
CA THR A 5 12.18 -15.38 4.35
C THR A 5 12.15 -14.16 3.45
N PHE A 6 11.75 -13.02 4.01
CA PHE A 6 11.84 -11.73 3.34
C PHE A 6 13.05 -10.94 3.85
N ARG A 7 13.69 -10.17 2.96
CA ARG A 7 14.85 -9.30 3.27
C ARG A 7 15.96 -9.99 4.09
N SER A 8 16.29 -11.25 3.76
CA SER A 8 17.40 -11.93 4.42
C SER A 8 18.73 -11.28 4.05
N ARG A 9 19.44 -10.76 5.06
CA ARG A 9 20.81 -10.26 4.90
C ARG A 9 21.78 -11.35 5.36
N LYS A 10 22.82 -11.62 4.56
CA LYS A 10 23.86 -12.62 4.87
C LYS A 10 23.30 -14.03 5.19
N ARG A 11 22.21 -14.44 4.51
CA ARG A 11 21.52 -15.72 4.76
C ARG A 11 21.01 -15.89 6.20
N ASN A 12 20.64 -14.80 6.88
CA ASN A 12 19.96 -14.90 8.17
C ASN A 12 18.62 -15.65 7.99
N PRO A 13 18.39 -16.77 8.70
CA PRO A 13 17.16 -17.54 8.58
C PRO A 13 15.92 -16.79 9.09
N GLN A 14 16.05 -15.76 9.93
CA GLN A 14 14.87 -15.08 10.48
C GLN A 14 14.24 -14.07 9.50
N GLY A 15 15.00 -13.57 8.53
CA GLY A 15 14.55 -12.47 7.66
C GLY A 15 14.15 -11.21 8.45
N SER A 16 13.50 -10.26 7.77
CA SER A 16 12.83 -9.14 8.43
C SER A 16 11.47 -8.86 7.80
N SER A 17 10.54 -8.37 8.63
CA SER A 17 9.17 -8.10 8.18
C SER A 17 9.14 -6.90 7.25
N LEU A 18 8.31 -6.96 6.21
CA LEU A 18 8.05 -5.81 5.34
C LEU A 18 7.40 -4.65 6.12
N LEU A 19 6.70 -4.96 7.22
CA LEU A 19 5.94 -4.01 8.05
C LEU A 19 6.75 -3.42 9.21
N GLU A 20 7.97 -3.90 9.46
CA GLU A 20 8.78 -3.46 10.61
C GLU A 20 8.98 -1.93 10.61
N GLY A 21 9.30 -1.35 9.45
CA GLY A 21 9.48 0.10 9.30
C GLY A 21 8.19 0.93 9.43
N LEU A 22 7.01 0.30 9.48
CA LEU A 22 5.72 0.98 9.59
C LEU A 22 5.24 1.15 11.03
N TYR A 23 5.85 0.43 11.98
CA TYR A 23 5.43 0.50 13.38
C TYR A 23 5.49 1.93 13.93
N ARG A 24 6.60 2.65 13.66
CA ARG A 24 6.79 4.03 14.15
C ARG A 24 5.77 5.01 13.53
N PRO A 25 5.59 5.09 12.20
CA PRO A 25 4.54 5.92 11.60
C PRO A 25 3.13 5.60 12.11
N TRP A 26 2.79 4.32 12.22
CA TRP A 26 1.48 3.89 12.73
C TRP A 26 1.26 4.33 14.18
N TYR A 27 2.27 4.15 15.04
CA TYR A 27 2.19 4.52 16.45
C TYR A 27 1.94 6.02 16.64
N PHE A 28 2.71 6.87 15.94
CA PHE A 28 2.52 8.33 16.03
C PHE A 28 1.17 8.76 15.45
N LYS A 29 0.79 8.25 14.28
CA LYS A 29 -0.51 8.53 13.67
C LYS A 29 -1.66 8.21 14.65
N LYS A 30 -1.67 6.99 15.21
CA LYS A 30 -2.73 6.54 16.12
C LYS A 30 -2.85 7.44 17.36
N ASN A 31 -1.72 7.82 17.96
CA ASN A 31 -1.73 8.69 19.14
C ASN A 31 -2.16 10.12 18.80
N LEU A 32 -1.77 10.64 17.65
CA LEU A 32 -2.21 11.96 17.19
C LEU A 32 -3.70 12.01 16.88
N GLU A 33 -4.27 10.94 16.32
CA GLU A 33 -5.72 10.83 16.10
C GLU A 33 -6.49 10.91 17.44
N VAL A 34 -5.98 10.28 18.49
CA VAL A 34 -6.56 10.39 19.84
C VAL A 34 -6.44 11.81 20.39
N ILE A 35 -5.29 12.46 20.24
CA ILE A 35 -5.08 13.84 20.69
C ILE A 35 -5.95 14.83 19.89
N GLU A 36 -6.11 14.63 18.58
CA GLU A 36 -7.00 15.43 17.74
C GLU A 36 -8.45 15.29 18.19
N ALA A 37 -8.91 14.07 18.50
CA ALA A 37 -10.26 13.83 18.98
C ALA A 37 -10.53 14.54 20.33
N ILE A 38 -9.63 14.38 21.31
CA ILE A 38 -9.72 15.08 22.60
C ILE A 38 -9.65 16.59 22.40
N GLY A 39 -8.77 17.05 21.52
CA GLY A 39 -8.59 18.45 21.20
C GLY A 39 -9.77 19.04 20.42
N ALA A 40 -10.56 18.23 19.72
CA ALA A 40 -11.81 18.65 19.09
C ALA A 40 -12.95 18.71 20.12
N GLU A 41 -13.06 17.71 21.00
CA GLU A 41 -14.03 17.70 22.10
C GLU A 41 -13.87 18.93 23.02
N ARG A 42 -12.63 19.23 23.42
CA ARG A 42 -12.30 20.39 24.27
C ARG A 42 -12.46 21.75 23.59
N ASP A 43 -12.35 21.80 22.27
CA ASP A 43 -12.50 23.04 21.50
C ASP A 43 -13.97 23.36 21.25
N VAL A 44 -14.80 22.33 21.06
CA VAL A 44 -16.26 22.47 20.96
C VAL A 44 -16.88 22.83 22.31
N GLY A 45 -16.41 22.23 23.41
CA GLY A 45 -16.97 22.46 24.75
C GLY A 45 -16.29 23.55 25.60
N GLY A 46 -15.07 23.97 25.22
CA GLY A 46 -14.20 24.76 26.09
C GLY A 46 -13.72 23.98 27.33
N SER A 47 -12.60 24.41 27.93
CA SER A 47 -12.21 23.88 29.23
C SER A 47 -12.88 24.70 30.33
N PRO A 48 -13.63 24.10 31.27
CA PRO A 48 -14.26 24.87 32.32
C PRO A 48 -13.19 25.35 33.31
N VAL A 49 -13.23 26.65 33.65
CA VAL A 49 -12.36 27.29 34.63
C VAL A 49 -13.24 27.85 35.72
N ALA A 50 -13.04 27.39 36.95
CA ALA A 50 -13.69 27.94 38.13
C ALA A 50 -12.74 28.87 38.87
N GLU A 51 -13.09 30.15 38.93
CA GLU A 51 -12.45 31.15 39.78
C GLU A 51 -13.13 31.11 41.15
N LEU A 52 -12.36 30.81 42.20
CA LEU A 52 -12.81 30.85 43.58
C LEU A 52 -12.77 32.30 44.10
N GLY A 53 -13.88 32.78 44.64
CA GLY A 53 -13.98 34.13 45.24
C GLY A 53 -13.21 34.26 46.56
N GLU A 54 -13.24 35.46 47.17
CA GLU A 54 -12.59 35.66 48.48
C GLU A 54 -13.36 34.96 49.62
N GLY A 55 -12.71 34.00 50.28
CA GLY A 55 -13.23 33.23 51.41
C GLY A 55 -12.44 31.94 51.67
N SER A 56 -12.62 31.32 52.86
CA SER A 56 -12.10 29.98 53.13
C SER A 56 -13.08 28.94 52.59
N PHE A 57 -12.72 28.23 51.53
CA PHE A 57 -13.49 27.08 51.05
C PHE A 57 -13.08 25.84 51.84
N ASP A 58 -14.06 25.09 52.32
CA ASP A 58 -13.82 23.78 52.94
C ASP A 58 -13.35 22.77 51.88
N ASP A 59 -12.49 21.82 52.26
CA ASP A 59 -11.92 20.82 51.35
C ASP A 59 -13.03 19.96 50.69
N THR A 60 -14.13 19.77 51.40
CA THR A 60 -15.32 19.06 50.90
C THR A 60 -15.96 19.79 49.71
N HIS A 61 -16.08 21.11 49.76
CA HIS A 61 -16.65 21.91 48.68
C HIS A 61 -15.75 21.91 47.44
N ILE A 62 -14.43 21.98 47.62
CA ILE A 62 -13.45 21.92 46.52
C ILE A 62 -13.52 20.55 45.82
N SER A 63 -13.63 19.46 46.58
CA SER A 63 -13.76 18.11 46.01
C SER A 63 -15.05 17.94 45.20
N SER A 64 -16.19 18.45 45.70
CA SER A 64 -17.47 18.40 44.99
C SER A 64 -17.48 19.25 43.72
N LEU A 65 -16.82 20.41 43.75
CA LEU A 65 -16.66 21.27 42.57
C LEU A 65 -15.77 20.60 41.52
N LYS A 66 -14.70 19.92 41.96
CA LYS A 66 -13.83 19.15 41.07
C LYS A 66 -14.59 18.03 40.36
N GLU A 67 -15.38 17.24 41.09
CA GLU A 67 -16.22 16.18 40.49
C GLU A 67 -17.23 16.76 39.49
N ALA A 68 -17.87 17.89 39.83
CA ALA A 68 -18.81 18.56 38.95
C ALA A 68 -18.14 19.09 37.66
N LEU A 69 -16.90 19.57 37.74
CA LEU A 69 -16.13 20.05 36.59
C LEU A 69 -15.55 18.92 35.74
N GLU A 70 -15.16 17.79 36.36
CA GLU A 70 -14.66 16.61 35.64
C GLU A 70 -15.75 15.92 34.80
N GLY A 71 -17.00 15.91 35.29
CA GLY A 71 -18.15 15.36 34.59
C GLY A 71 -18.81 16.31 33.60
N PHE A 72 -18.40 17.58 33.54
CA PHE A 72 -19.06 18.58 32.72
C PHE A 72 -18.81 18.33 31.23
N ARG A 73 -19.89 18.09 30.49
CA ARG A 73 -19.92 17.95 29.03
C ARG A 73 -20.93 18.92 28.44
N MET A 74 -20.60 19.50 27.29
CA MET A 74 -21.50 20.38 26.56
C MET A 74 -22.55 19.56 25.80
N ASP A 75 -23.64 19.26 26.51
CA ASP A 75 -24.84 18.62 25.98
C ASP A 75 -26.03 19.60 26.03
N GLU A 76 -27.14 19.27 25.36
CA GLU A 76 -28.36 20.09 25.26
C GLU A 76 -29.01 20.44 26.61
N THR A 77 -28.62 19.74 27.69
CA THR A 77 -29.10 19.94 29.07
C THR A 77 -27.96 20.27 30.05
N SER A 78 -26.86 20.90 29.59
CA SER A 78 -25.77 21.28 30.51
C SER A 78 -26.12 22.53 31.34
N TYR A 79 -26.17 22.41 32.66
CA TYR A 79 -26.22 23.53 33.59
C TYR A 79 -25.39 23.20 34.85
N LEU A 80 -24.79 24.23 35.46
CA LEU A 80 -23.99 24.08 36.67
C LEU A 80 -24.57 24.98 37.77
N ILE A 81 -24.79 24.44 38.96
CA ILE A 81 -25.18 25.22 40.14
C ILE A 81 -23.90 25.49 40.93
N VAL A 82 -23.55 26.77 41.06
CA VAL A 82 -22.31 27.20 41.73
C VAL A 82 -22.59 27.95 43.04
N PRO A 83 -21.74 27.78 44.06
CA PRO A 83 -21.81 28.59 45.27
C PRO A 83 -21.58 30.09 45.01
N HIS A 84 -22.10 30.93 45.90
CA HIS A 84 -21.93 32.38 45.80
C HIS A 84 -20.44 32.77 45.82
N GLY A 85 -20.02 33.57 44.84
CA GLY A 85 -18.62 34.01 44.70
C GLY A 85 -17.75 33.14 43.79
N VAL A 86 -18.24 32.01 43.28
CA VAL A 86 -17.53 31.19 42.29
C VAL A 86 -17.97 31.58 40.88
N LYS A 87 -17.01 31.92 40.00
CA LYS A 87 -17.28 32.24 38.60
C LYS A 87 -16.75 31.12 37.71
N VAL A 88 -17.63 30.49 36.94
CA VAL A 88 -17.23 29.48 35.95
C VAL A 88 -17.24 30.10 34.57
N THR A 89 -16.10 30.07 33.90
CA THR A 89 -15.94 30.55 32.52
C THR A 89 -15.39 29.43 31.65
N ALA A 90 -15.83 29.37 30.40
CA ALA A 90 -15.17 28.51 29.42
C ALA A 90 -13.86 29.19 29.01
N TYR A 91 -12.74 28.50 29.20
CA TYR A 91 -11.48 28.95 28.63
C TYR A 91 -11.58 28.87 27.11
N GLY A 92 -11.67 30.03 26.46
CA GLY A 92 -11.53 30.15 25.01
C GLY A 92 -10.10 29.84 24.64
N GLY A 93 -9.85 28.64 24.11
CA GLY A 93 -8.54 28.25 23.62
C GLY A 93 -8.08 29.24 22.55
N GLY A 94 -7.02 30.01 22.84
CA GLY A 94 -6.35 30.80 21.81
C GLY A 94 -5.99 29.92 20.61
N GLY A 95 -6.01 30.50 19.41
CA GLY A 95 -5.84 29.75 18.15
C GLY A 95 -4.67 28.77 18.21
N LYS A 96 -4.95 27.49 17.90
CA LYS A 96 -3.95 26.41 17.94
C LYS A 96 -2.78 26.77 17.02
N VAL A 97 -1.58 26.89 17.58
CA VAL A 97 -0.34 27.26 16.84
C VAL A 97 0.05 26.19 15.80
N TYR A 98 -0.36 24.94 16.01
CA TYR A 98 -0.08 23.81 15.13
C TYR A 98 -1.35 23.08 14.70
N ASN A 99 -1.37 22.63 13.45
CA ASN A 99 -2.47 21.84 12.90
C ASN A 99 -2.16 20.34 13.03
N ILE A 100 -2.83 19.66 13.95
CA ILE A 100 -2.63 18.21 14.18
C ILE A 100 -3.06 17.39 12.95
N ARG A 101 -4.08 17.84 12.22
CA ARG A 101 -4.59 17.16 11.03
C ARG A 101 -3.57 17.10 9.91
N THR A 102 -2.78 18.16 9.70
CA THR A 102 -1.71 18.14 8.69
C THR A 102 -0.63 17.14 9.09
N MET A 103 -0.28 17.06 10.37
CA MET A 103 0.69 16.08 10.88
C MET A 103 0.19 14.64 10.71
N ILE A 104 -1.10 14.36 10.94
CA ILE A 104 -1.71 13.05 10.67
C ILE A 104 -1.63 12.71 9.18
N ARG A 105 -1.94 13.67 8.30
CA ARG A 105 -1.83 13.49 6.84
C ARG A 105 -0.40 13.16 6.41
N ASP A 106 0.60 13.81 7.02
CA ASP A 106 2.02 13.57 6.72
C ASP A 106 2.43 12.15 7.13
N TRP A 107 2.00 11.66 8.30
CA TRP A 107 2.24 10.27 8.70
C TRP A 107 1.53 9.26 7.80
N GLN A 108 0.30 9.56 7.37
CA GLN A 108 -0.41 8.72 6.38
C GLN A 108 0.32 8.67 5.04
N HIS A 109 0.91 9.79 4.61
CA HIS A 109 1.76 9.84 3.41
C HIS A 109 3.02 8.96 3.56
N VAL A 110 3.74 9.05 4.69
CA VAL A 110 4.90 8.19 4.96
C VAL A 110 4.54 6.70 4.90
N ILE A 111 3.36 6.32 5.42
CA ILE A 111 2.86 4.94 5.35
C ILE A 111 2.61 4.51 3.90
N ARG A 112 1.92 5.33 3.10
CA ARG A 112 1.65 5.02 1.68
C ARG A 112 2.92 4.99 0.84
N GLN A 113 3.82 5.95 1.05
CA GLN A 113 5.09 6.04 0.35
C GLN A 113 5.95 4.79 0.58
N ARG A 114 5.84 4.14 1.74
CA ARG A 114 6.55 2.89 2.02
C ARG A 114 6.15 1.73 1.10
N PHE A 115 4.92 1.77 0.58
CA PHE A 115 4.40 0.82 -0.41
C PHE A 115 4.37 1.40 -1.83
N PHE A 116 4.89 2.61 -2.04
CA PHE A 116 4.74 3.37 -3.29
C PHE A 116 3.27 3.49 -3.73
N ALA A 117 2.35 3.53 -2.76
CA ALA A 117 0.91 3.49 -2.97
C ALA A 117 0.27 4.88 -2.79
N ASP A 118 1.02 5.95 -3.06
CA ASP A 118 0.50 7.33 -2.91
C ASP A 118 -0.61 7.67 -3.90
N PHE A 119 -0.65 6.98 -5.05
CA PHE A 119 -1.72 7.14 -6.04
C PHE A 119 -3.11 6.81 -5.47
N ILE A 120 -3.22 6.00 -4.41
CA ILE A 120 -4.50 5.68 -3.75
C ILE A 120 -5.13 6.94 -3.14
N ALA A 121 -4.30 7.82 -2.55
CA ALA A 121 -4.79 9.07 -1.98
C ALA A 121 -5.09 10.14 -3.06
N GLN A 122 -4.39 10.08 -4.19
CA GLN A 122 -4.61 11.01 -5.29
C GLN A 122 -5.92 10.73 -6.06
N GLY A 123 -6.45 9.51 -5.99
CA GLY A 123 -7.74 9.18 -6.61
C GLY A 123 -8.95 9.93 -6.01
N SER A 124 -8.82 10.46 -4.78
CA SER A 124 -9.90 11.23 -4.12
C SER A 124 -9.78 12.75 -4.27
N GLU A 125 -8.61 13.28 -4.63
CA GLU A 125 -8.40 14.71 -4.84
C GLU A 125 -8.39 14.99 -6.34
N GLN A 126 -9.33 15.80 -6.81
CA GLN A 126 -9.73 16.02 -8.21
C GLN A 126 -8.63 16.60 -9.13
N VAL A 127 -7.37 16.66 -8.69
CA VAL A 127 -6.25 17.27 -9.40
C VAL A 127 -4.98 16.43 -9.21
N GLY A 128 -4.80 15.42 -10.06
CA GLY A 128 -3.57 14.63 -10.14
C GLY A 128 -3.29 14.25 -11.58
N THR A 129 -2.12 14.62 -12.11
CA THR A 129 -1.73 14.28 -13.48
C THR A 129 -1.67 12.76 -13.64
N GLN A 130 -2.38 12.22 -14.64
CA GLN A 130 -2.42 10.79 -14.95
C GLN A 130 -1.03 10.15 -15.12
N ALA A 131 -0.01 10.97 -15.43
CA ALA A 131 1.39 10.56 -15.50
C ALA A 131 1.94 10.07 -14.16
N LEU A 132 1.69 10.79 -13.06
CA LEU A 132 2.20 10.43 -11.74
C LEU A 132 1.56 9.12 -11.22
N ALA A 133 0.28 8.93 -11.49
CA ALA A 133 -0.42 7.68 -11.15
C ALA A 133 0.12 6.47 -11.94
N ARG A 134 0.46 6.66 -13.24
CA ARG A 134 1.08 5.61 -14.08
C ARG A 134 2.47 5.22 -13.57
N GLU A 135 3.30 6.19 -13.20
CA GLU A 135 4.63 5.93 -12.63
C GLU A 135 4.53 5.20 -11.28
N ALA A 136 3.64 5.64 -10.39
CA ALA A 136 3.42 4.97 -9.10
C ALA A 136 2.93 3.52 -9.26
N THR A 137 2.05 3.26 -10.24
CA THR A 137 1.61 1.90 -10.58
C THR A 137 2.77 1.02 -11.05
N THR A 138 3.71 1.60 -11.81
CA THR A 138 4.92 0.91 -12.26
C THR A 138 5.79 0.49 -11.06
N PHE A 139 6.03 1.39 -10.11
CA PHE A 139 6.78 1.03 -8.89
C PHE A 139 6.06 -0.01 -8.03
N LEU A 140 4.74 0.07 -7.88
CA LEU A 140 3.97 -0.94 -7.16
C LEU A 140 4.11 -2.32 -7.81
N SER A 141 3.98 -2.40 -9.15
CA SER A 141 4.16 -3.66 -9.88
C SER A 141 5.56 -4.26 -9.71
N LEU A 142 6.60 -3.43 -9.64
CA LEU A 142 7.96 -3.87 -9.36
C LEU A 142 8.11 -4.47 -7.95
N ILE A 143 7.47 -3.86 -6.93
CA ILE A 143 7.49 -4.37 -5.56
C ILE A 143 6.75 -5.71 -5.46
N LEU A 144 5.57 -5.80 -6.08
CA LEU A 144 4.79 -7.04 -6.13
C LEU A 144 5.58 -8.16 -6.80
N ARG A 145 6.26 -7.85 -7.91
CA ARG A 145 7.18 -8.78 -8.58
C ARG A 145 8.31 -9.23 -7.67
N GLY A 146 8.91 -8.34 -6.89
CA GLY A 146 9.94 -8.69 -5.92
C GLY A 146 9.46 -9.68 -4.87
N VAL A 147 8.24 -9.49 -4.34
CA VAL A 147 7.61 -10.42 -3.39
C VAL A 147 7.31 -11.77 -4.05
N GLN A 148 6.78 -11.76 -5.28
CA GLN A 148 6.48 -12.98 -6.03
C GLN A 148 7.73 -13.79 -6.35
N LEU A 149 8.83 -13.14 -6.76
CA LEU A 149 10.11 -13.81 -7.01
C LEU A 149 10.65 -14.47 -5.74
N ALA A 150 10.57 -13.80 -4.58
CA ALA A 150 10.97 -14.40 -3.32
C ALA A 150 10.14 -15.64 -2.95
N MET A 151 8.85 -15.66 -3.28
CA MET A 151 7.99 -16.84 -3.09
C MET A 151 8.33 -17.96 -4.08
N LEU A 152 8.52 -17.63 -5.36
CA LEU A 152 8.88 -18.58 -6.42
C LEU A 152 10.23 -19.25 -6.15
N GLU A 153 11.19 -18.51 -5.61
CA GLU A 153 12.49 -19.06 -5.19
C GLU A 153 12.28 -20.18 -4.16
N VAL A 154 11.47 -19.94 -3.12
CA VAL A 154 11.17 -20.96 -2.10
C VAL A 154 10.45 -22.17 -2.70
N TRP A 155 9.48 -21.96 -3.58
CA TRP A 155 8.79 -23.07 -4.23
C TRP A 155 9.71 -23.89 -5.14
N ASN A 156 10.53 -23.24 -5.96
CA ASN A 156 11.42 -23.93 -6.88
C ASN A 156 12.60 -24.63 -6.19
N HIS A 157 13.14 -24.04 -5.12
CA HIS A 157 14.28 -24.63 -4.40
C HIS A 157 13.88 -25.63 -3.30
N GLN A 158 12.70 -25.48 -2.69
CA GLN A 158 12.27 -26.34 -1.57
C GLN A 158 11.09 -27.24 -1.93
N LEU A 159 10.02 -26.69 -2.54
CA LEU A 159 8.80 -27.46 -2.79
C LEU A 159 8.98 -28.46 -3.94
N VAL A 160 9.45 -28.01 -5.11
CA VAL A 160 9.55 -28.87 -6.29
C VAL A 160 10.46 -30.08 -6.04
N PRO A 161 11.71 -29.93 -5.53
CA PRO A 161 12.56 -31.08 -5.28
C PRO A 161 11.98 -32.01 -4.21
N TYR A 162 11.31 -31.45 -3.19
CA TYR A 162 10.69 -32.23 -2.12
C TYR A 162 9.56 -33.12 -2.64
N VAL A 163 8.69 -32.59 -3.49
CA VAL A 163 7.57 -33.36 -4.08
C VAL A 163 8.09 -34.43 -5.05
N PHE A 164 9.02 -34.06 -5.92
CA PHE A 164 9.54 -34.98 -6.94
C PHE A 164 10.39 -36.12 -6.37
N ARG A 165 10.93 -35.96 -5.15
CA ARG A 165 11.67 -37.04 -4.47
C ARG A 165 10.83 -38.28 -4.18
N TYR A 166 9.50 -38.14 -4.09
CA TYR A 166 8.58 -39.27 -3.85
C TYR A 166 8.14 -39.97 -5.13
N ASN A 167 8.50 -39.43 -6.30
CA ASN A 167 8.11 -40.00 -7.58
C ASN A 167 9.13 -41.04 -8.07
N THR A 168 8.66 -42.07 -8.75
CA THR A 168 9.45 -43.25 -9.15
C THR A 168 9.95 -43.23 -10.61
N PHE A 169 9.66 -42.17 -11.37
CA PHE A 169 10.13 -42.02 -12.76
C PHE A 169 11.49 -41.32 -12.85
N ASP A 170 12.28 -41.60 -13.90
CA ASP A 170 13.63 -41.03 -14.10
C ASP A 170 13.56 -39.53 -14.41
N VAL A 171 13.76 -38.69 -13.39
CA VAL A 171 13.69 -37.23 -13.53
C VAL A 171 15.09 -36.66 -13.76
N ARG A 172 15.46 -36.46 -15.03
CA ARG A 172 16.74 -35.81 -15.39
C ARG A 172 16.73 -34.29 -15.15
N LYS A 173 15.56 -33.66 -15.16
CA LYS A 173 15.36 -32.21 -14.92
C LYS A 173 14.06 -31.97 -14.17
N LEU A 174 14.11 -31.11 -13.15
CA LEU A 174 12.93 -30.70 -12.39
C LEU A 174 12.20 -29.56 -13.12
N PRO A 175 10.86 -29.52 -13.06
CA PRO A 175 10.11 -28.38 -13.58
C PRO A 175 10.40 -27.13 -12.75
N ILE A 176 10.25 -25.96 -13.38
CA ILE A 176 10.36 -24.67 -12.70
C ILE A 176 8.97 -24.04 -12.74
N ILE A 177 8.46 -23.68 -11.57
CA ILE A 177 7.26 -22.87 -11.44
C ILE A 177 7.65 -21.45 -11.85
N ASP A 178 7.05 -20.98 -12.92
CA ASP A 178 7.19 -19.61 -13.41
C ASP A 178 5.83 -18.92 -13.43
N TRP A 179 5.86 -17.60 -13.39
CA TRP A 179 4.67 -16.76 -13.37
C TRP A 179 4.69 -15.81 -14.57
N LYS A 180 3.52 -15.54 -15.15
CA LYS A 180 3.40 -14.51 -16.18
C LYS A 180 3.09 -13.17 -15.51
N PRO A 181 3.82 -12.10 -15.84
CA PRO A 181 3.55 -10.78 -15.27
C PRO A 181 2.12 -10.33 -15.64
N PRO A 182 1.32 -9.87 -14.67
CA PRO A 182 0.02 -9.29 -14.92
C PRO A 182 0.23 -7.93 -15.58
N GLY A 183 -0.30 -7.79 -16.79
CA GLY A 183 -0.24 -6.57 -17.57
C GLY A 183 -0.66 -6.87 -18.99
N THR A 184 -1.54 -6.06 -19.55
CA THR A 184 -1.77 -6.07 -20.99
C THR A 184 -0.61 -5.33 -21.62
N VAL A 185 0.18 -6.03 -22.43
CA VAL A 185 1.08 -5.34 -23.35
C VAL A 185 0.21 -4.42 -24.19
N ASN A 186 0.52 -3.13 -24.20
CA ASN A 186 -0.22 -2.18 -25.01
C ASN A 186 0.11 -2.48 -26.49
N ALA A 187 -0.79 -3.26 -27.12
CA ALA A 187 -0.64 -3.69 -28.50
C ALA A 187 -0.45 -2.50 -29.46
N GLN A 188 -1.01 -1.33 -29.12
CA GLN A 188 -0.91 -0.13 -29.93
C GLN A 188 0.48 0.51 -29.87
N SER A 189 1.10 0.63 -28.69
CA SER A 189 2.48 1.15 -28.60
C SER A 189 3.48 0.20 -29.22
N LEU A 190 3.22 -1.10 -29.12
CA LEU A 190 4.07 -2.13 -29.71
C LEU A 190 3.94 -2.10 -31.25
N ALA A 191 2.73 -2.01 -31.79
CA ALA A 191 2.49 -1.83 -33.23
C ALA A 191 3.16 -0.56 -33.79
N GLN A 192 3.08 0.56 -33.08
CA GLN A 192 3.75 1.81 -33.48
C GLN A 192 5.28 1.68 -33.51
N THR A 193 5.85 0.95 -32.55
CA THR A 193 7.30 0.72 -32.48
C THR A 193 7.76 -0.23 -33.58
N ILE A 194 7.00 -1.28 -33.89
CA ILE A 194 7.30 -2.16 -35.03
C ILE A 194 7.22 -1.36 -36.33
N GLN A 195 6.19 -0.53 -36.50
CA GLN A 195 6.02 0.29 -37.69
C GLN A 195 7.21 1.23 -37.91
N SER A 196 7.72 1.87 -36.86
CA SER A 196 8.89 2.75 -36.96
C SER A 196 10.18 1.98 -37.25
N LEU A 197 10.37 0.79 -36.67
CA LEU A 197 11.54 -0.06 -36.91
C LEU A 197 11.55 -0.68 -38.32
N MET A 198 10.38 -1.04 -38.87
CA MET A 198 10.24 -1.47 -40.26
C MET A 198 10.48 -0.31 -41.22
N ALA A 199 9.94 0.88 -40.94
CA ALA A 199 10.15 2.07 -41.76
C ALA A 199 11.62 2.52 -41.80
N ALA A 200 12.36 2.31 -40.69
CA ALA A 200 13.79 2.59 -40.60
C ALA A 200 14.67 1.49 -41.24
N GLY A 201 14.08 0.39 -41.72
CA GLY A 201 14.81 -0.73 -42.33
C GLY A 201 15.64 -1.56 -41.34
N VAL A 202 15.46 -1.37 -40.04
CA VAL A 202 16.20 -2.09 -38.98
C VAL A 202 15.62 -3.48 -38.74
N LEU A 203 14.30 -3.64 -38.97
CA LEU A 203 13.59 -4.90 -38.75
C LEU A 203 13.09 -5.44 -40.09
N THR A 204 13.56 -6.63 -40.48
CA THR A 204 12.96 -7.39 -41.57
C THR A 204 11.83 -8.27 -41.02
N PRO A 205 10.63 -8.28 -41.63
CA PRO A 205 9.56 -9.17 -41.21
C PRO A 205 9.94 -10.62 -41.53
N GLY A 206 10.43 -11.33 -40.51
CA GLY A 206 10.77 -12.74 -40.56
C GLY A 206 9.87 -13.59 -39.65
N PRO A 207 9.75 -14.91 -39.90
CA PRO A 207 8.88 -15.81 -39.15
C PRO A 207 9.23 -15.88 -37.65
N GLU A 208 10.50 -15.72 -37.27
CA GLU A 208 10.93 -15.69 -35.86
C GLU A 208 10.44 -14.45 -35.10
N VAL A 209 10.45 -13.30 -35.77
CA VAL A 209 9.95 -12.03 -35.21
C VAL A 209 8.44 -12.09 -35.05
N GLU A 210 7.75 -12.70 -36.00
CA GLU A 210 6.30 -12.92 -35.97
C GLU A 210 5.90 -13.87 -34.82
N ASP A 211 6.65 -14.94 -34.58
CA ASP A 211 6.41 -15.87 -33.46
C ASP A 211 6.69 -15.20 -32.10
N HIS A 212 7.74 -14.37 -32.01
CA HIS A 212 8.01 -13.58 -30.82
C HIS A 212 6.88 -12.58 -30.54
N LEU A 213 6.38 -11.89 -31.57
CA LEU A 213 5.26 -10.96 -31.46
C LEU A 213 3.97 -11.64 -31.03
N ARG A 214 3.68 -12.82 -31.58
CA ARG A 214 2.52 -13.62 -31.16
C ARG A 214 2.60 -14.03 -29.69
N LYS A 215 3.77 -14.45 -29.21
CA LYS A 215 4.00 -14.77 -27.79
C LYS A 215 3.78 -13.56 -26.88
N VAL A 216 4.26 -12.39 -27.29
CA VAL A 216 4.12 -11.14 -26.54
C VAL A 216 2.68 -10.62 -26.50
N LEU A 217 1.94 -10.78 -27.61
CA LEU A 217 0.54 -10.36 -27.73
C LEU A 217 -0.48 -11.42 -27.28
N GLY A 218 -0.03 -12.62 -26.91
CA GLY A 218 -0.90 -13.74 -26.53
C GLY A 218 -1.70 -14.32 -27.68
N LEU A 219 -1.24 -14.17 -28.92
CA LEU A 219 -1.88 -14.71 -30.13
C LEU A 219 -1.55 -16.21 -30.29
N PRO A 220 -2.45 -17.00 -30.90
CA PRO A 220 -2.20 -18.42 -31.18
C PRO A 220 -1.02 -18.60 -32.13
N ALA A 221 -0.24 -19.66 -31.94
CA ALA A 221 0.91 -20.00 -32.79
C ALA A 221 0.46 -20.26 -34.25
N ILE A 222 1.35 -20.00 -35.22
CA ILE A 222 1.08 -20.36 -36.61
C ILE A 222 0.95 -21.88 -36.67
N VAL A 223 -0.22 -22.37 -37.07
CA VAL A 223 -0.35 -23.73 -37.56
C VAL A 223 0.39 -23.76 -38.88
N GLN A 224 1.59 -24.35 -38.92
CA GLN A 224 2.20 -24.71 -40.20
C GLN A 224 1.29 -25.75 -40.85
N VAL A 225 0.40 -25.28 -41.72
CA VAL A 225 -0.30 -26.15 -42.66
C VAL A 225 0.82 -26.70 -43.55
N GLY A 226 1.19 -27.95 -43.30
CA GLY A 226 2.13 -28.68 -44.13
C GLY A 226 1.69 -28.55 -45.58
N MET A 227 2.50 -27.86 -46.37
CA MET A 227 2.43 -27.87 -47.81
C MET A 227 2.72 -29.33 -48.19
N GLY A 228 1.65 -30.06 -48.54
CA GLY A 228 1.75 -31.44 -48.99
C GLY A 228 2.68 -31.47 -50.18
N ASP A 229 3.82 -32.14 -50.01
CA ASP A 229 4.73 -32.49 -51.08
C ASP A 229 3.97 -33.41 -52.04
N GLY A 230 3.45 -32.80 -53.11
CA GLY A 230 2.86 -33.52 -54.23
C GLY A 230 3.99 -34.23 -54.95
N ALA A 231 4.08 -35.54 -54.75
CA ALA A 231 4.98 -36.43 -55.46
C ALA A 231 4.93 -36.15 -56.98
N SER A 232 6.03 -35.68 -57.54
CA SER A 232 6.33 -35.81 -58.96
C SER A 232 6.84 -37.23 -59.23
N GLU A 233 6.28 -37.83 -60.28
CA GLU A 233 6.42 -39.19 -60.79
C GLU A 233 7.85 -39.63 -61.18
N GLU A 234 7.97 -40.95 -61.38
CA GLU A 234 8.88 -41.71 -62.26
C GLU A 234 10.31 -42.00 -61.78
N ASP A 235 10.55 -43.30 -61.47
CA ASP A 235 11.61 -44.10 -62.10
C ASP A 235 11.35 -45.60 -61.85
N ALA A 236 10.99 -46.31 -62.93
CA ALA A 236 11.06 -47.76 -63.11
C ALA A 236 11.75 -48.02 -64.46
#